data_AF-A0A820RZC3-F1
#
_entry.id   AF-A0A820RZC3-F1
#
_cell.length_a   1.000
_cell.length_b   1.000
_cell.length_c   1.000
_cell.angle_alpha   90.00
_cell.angle_beta   90.00
_cell.angle_gamma   90.00
#
_symmetry.space_group_name_H-M   'P 1'
#
loop_
_entity.id
_entity.type
_entity.pdbx_description
1 polymer ?
#
loop_
_entity_poly.entity_id
_entity_poly.type
_entity_poly.pdbx_seq_one_letter_code
_entity_poly.pdbx_strand_id
1 'polypeptide(L)'
;NLLKSLSYVYPTEYRLTTENIEEPFTDFLPIRAWGQHVEFDKLQVKFHVPNEDEVDFACEFVETFIYPELELLNEKCSKMSNDERLRSLTIIRFIAIGCFRMVPRIDSKEVLNL
;
A
#
# COMPACT_ATOMS: atom_id res chain seq x y z
N ASN A 1 -5.65 6.18 -1.04
CA ASN A 1 -5.46 4.86 -1.71
C ASN A 1 -4.19 4.79 -2.53
N LEU A 2 -3.74 5.89 -3.15
CA LEU A 2 -2.47 5.95 -3.89
C LEU A 2 -1.27 5.35 -3.14
N LEU A 3 -0.99 5.79 -1.92
CA LEU A 3 0.14 5.24 -1.15
C LEU A 3 0.03 3.74 -0.88
N LYS A 4 -1.19 3.22 -0.71
CA LYS A 4 -1.40 1.78 -0.52
C LYS A 4 -1.07 0.99 -1.79
N SER A 5 -1.40 1.52 -2.96
CA SER A 5 -1.04 0.85 -4.23
C SER A 5 0.45 0.91 -4.53
N LEU A 6 1.19 1.85 -3.95
CA LEU A 6 2.64 1.97 -4.13
C LEU A 6 3.45 1.18 -3.10
N SER A 7 2.89 0.94 -1.91
CA SER A 7 3.67 0.46 -0.76
C SER A 7 3.28 -0.92 -0.25
N TYR A 8 2.20 -1.52 -0.75
CA TYR A 8 1.70 -2.80 -0.24
C TYR A 8 2.01 -3.91 -1.22
N VAL A 9 2.35 -5.08 -0.71
CA VAL A 9 2.31 -6.31 -1.51
C VAL A 9 0.86 -6.79 -1.59
N TYR A 10 0.33 -6.94 -2.80
CA TYR A 10 -1.03 -7.44 -3.05
C TYR A 10 -1.12 -8.21 -4.38
N PRO A 11 -2.04 -9.18 -4.52
CA PRO A 11 -2.24 -9.88 -5.77
C PRO A 11 -2.80 -8.95 -6.85
N THR A 12 -2.19 -8.95 -8.04
CA THR A 12 -2.65 -8.20 -9.21
C THR A 12 -3.61 -9.01 -10.07
N GLU A 13 -3.58 -10.33 -9.92
CA GLU A 13 -4.50 -11.25 -10.57
C GLU A 13 -5.12 -12.22 -9.57
N TYR A 14 -6.36 -12.61 -9.86
CA TYR A 14 -7.15 -13.53 -9.04
C TYR A 14 -7.61 -14.73 -9.87
N ARG A 15 -6.84 -15.09 -10.89
CA ARG A 15 -7.15 -16.22 -11.77
C ARG A 15 -6.97 -17.52 -10.98
N LEU A 16 -7.89 -18.46 -11.20
CA LEU A 16 -7.82 -19.83 -10.66
C LEU A 16 -7.44 -20.84 -11.75
N THR A 17 -6.76 -20.36 -12.80
CA THR A 17 -6.33 -21.15 -13.95
C THR A 17 -4.88 -20.84 -14.26
N THR A 18 -4.13 -21.86 -14.68
CA THR A 18 -2.78 -21.72 -15.22
C THR A 18 -2.78 -21.39 -16.71
N GLU A 19 -3.92 -21.53 -17.37
CA GLU A 19 -4.08 -21.28 -18.81
C GLU A 19 -4.07 -19.78 -19.12
N ASN A 20 -3.46 -19.42 -20.26
CA ASN A 20 -3.44 -18.05 -20.73
C ASN A 20 -4.76 -17.69 -21.45
N ILE A 21 -5.73 -17.22 -20.68
CA ILE A 21 -7.04 -16.81 -21.19
C ILE A 21 -7.01 -15.57 -22.12
N GLU A 22 -5.87 -14.89 -22.24
CA GLU A 22 -5.69 -13.75 -23.14
C GLU A 22 -5.22 -14.17 -24.54
N GLU A 23 -4.95 -15.46 -24.77
CA GLU A 23 -4.63 -15.97 -26.09
C GLU A 23 -5.81 -15.80 -27.06
N PRO A 24 -5.53 -15.56 -28.35
CA PRO A 24 -6.57 -15.46 -29.37
C PRO A 24 -7.47 -16.71 -29.38
N PHE A 25 -8.76 -16.53 -29.66
CA PHE A 25 -9.72 -17.65 -29.72
C PHE A 25 -9.41 -18.71 -30.78
N THR A 26 -8.54 -18.39 -31.74
CA THR A 26 -8.01 -19.37 -32.71
C THR A 26 -7.11 -20.40 -32.05
N ASP A 27 -6.40 -20.01 -31.00
CA ASP A 27 -5.36 -20.80 -30.34
C ASP A 27 -5.88 -21.43 -29.04
N PHE A 28 -6.74 -20.69 -28.31
CA PHE A 28 -7.30 -21.15 -27.04
C PHE A 28 -8.77 -20.75 -26.87
N LEU A 29 -9.63 -21.69 -26.45
CA LEU A 29 -11.02 -21.43 -26.11
C LEU A 29 -11.21 -21.48 -24.58
N PRO A 30 -11.49 -20.36 -23.90
CA PRO A 30 -11.61 -20.31 -22.43
C PRO A 30 -12.64 -21.27 -21.84
N ILE A 31 -13.68 -21.64 -22.60
CA ILE A 31 -14.68 -22.62 -22.17
C ILE A 31 -14.08 -23.99 -21.84
N ARG A 32 -12.91 -24.33 -22.42
CA ARG A 32 -12.22 -25.60 -22.14
C ARG A 32 -11.61 -25.66 -20.75
N ALA A 33 -11.35 -24.50 -20.13
CA ALA A 33 -10.80 -24.40 -18.78
C ALA A 33 -11.88 -24.21 -17.70
N TRP A 34 -13.17 -24.24 -18.07
CA TRP A 34 -14.26 -24.07 -17.11
C TRP A 34 -14.36 -25.24 -16.13
N GLY A 35 -14.33 -24.93 -14.84
CA GLY A 35 -14.40 -25.93 -13.77
C GLY A 35 -13.18 -26.86 -13.69
N GLN A 36 -12.10 -26.52 -14.39
CA GLN A 36 -10.86 -27.28 -14.32
C GLN A 36 -10.25 -27.14 -12.93
N HIS A 37 -9.91 -28.27 -12.32
CA HIS A 37 -9.20 -28.29 -11.05
C HIS A 37 -7.75 -27.83 -11.26
N VAL A 38 -7.28 -26.94 -10.39
CA VAL A 38 -5.89 -26.50 -10.36
C VAL A 38 -5.36 -26.73 -8.95
N GLU A 39 -4.22 -27.40 -8.86
CA GLU A 39 -3.49 -27.55 -7.60
C GLU A 39 -2.94 -26.19 -7.17
N PHE A 40 -3.12 -25.82 -5.89
CA PHE A 40 -2.68 -24.52 -5.38
C PHE A 40 -1.18 -24.27 -5.58
N ASP A 41 -0.35 -25.30 -5.49
CA ASP A 41 1.10 -25.21 -5.69
C ASP A 41 1.48 -24.89 -7.14
N LYS A 42 0.59 -25.15 -8.10
CA LYS A 42 0.78 -24.82 -9.52
C LYS A 42 0.23 -23.43 -9.87
N LEU A 43 -0.47 -22.77 -8.94
CA LEU A 43 -1.06 -21.47 -9.19
C LEU A 43 0.02 -20.40 -9.22
N GLN A 44 0.26 -19.82 -10.39
CA GLN A 44 1.15 -18.68 -10.54
C GLN A 44 0.36 -17.41 -10.26
N VAL A 45 0.32 -16.99 -8.99
CA VAL A 45 -0.30 -15.71 -8.61
C VAL A 45 0.72 -14.59 -8.81
N LYS A 46 0.43 -13.66 -9.71
CA LYS A 46 1.18 -12.40 -9.79
C LYS A 46 0.83 -11.50 -8.61
N PHE A 47 1.88 -11.06 -7.93
CA PHE A 47 1.81 -10.04 -6.90
C PHE A 47 2.44 -8.76 -7.42
N HIS A 48 1.83 -7.64 -7.09
CA HIS A 48 2.53 -6.37 -7.09
C HIS A 48 3.45 -6.35 -5.87
N VAL A 49 4.72 -5.99 -6.11
CA VAL A 49 5.74 -5.75 -5.09
C VAL A 49 6.28 -4.35 -5.36
N PRO A 50 6.30 -3.45 -4.38
CA PRO A 50 6.83 -2.09 -4.54
C PRO A 50 8.25 -2.11 -5.12
N ASN A 51 8.45 -1.37 -6.21
CA ASN A 51 9.78 -1.15 -6.78
C ASN A 51 10.44 0.14 -6.21
N GLU A 52 11.69 0.40 -6.60
CA GLU A 52 12.44 1.57 -6.12
C GLU A 52 11.74 2.90 -6.46
N ASP A 53 11.26 3.06 -7.70
CA ASP A 53 10.56 4.29 -8.13
C ASP A 53 9.27 4.53 -7.33
N GLU A 54 8.51 3.47 -7.03
CA GLU A 54 7.27 3.54 -6.25
C GLU A 54 7.55 3.87 -4.77
N VAL A 55 8.64 3.32 -4.23
CA VAL A 55 9.13 3.62 -2.88
C VAL A 55 9.58 5.07 -2.79
N ASP A 56 10.38 5.54 -3.75
CA ASP A 56 10.88 6.90 -3.79
C ASP A 56 9.74 7.92 -3.92
N PHE A 57 8.76 7.63 -4.78
CA PHE A 57 7.57 8.49 -4.92
C PHE A 57 6.71 8.50 -3.65
N ALA A 58 6.58 7.37 -2.95
CA ALA A 58 5.89 7.34 -1.66
C ALA A 58 6.65 8.14 -0.58
N CYS A 59 7.98 8.12 -0.59
CA CYS A 59 8.82 8.95 0.28
C CYS A 59 8.64 10.44 -0.04
N GLU A 60 8.68 10.84 -1.31
CA GLU A 60 8.42 12.23 -1.76
C GLU A 60 7.05 12.72 -1.27
N PHE A 61 6.03 11.86 -1.30
CA PHE A 61 4.70 12.19 -0.80
C PHE A 61 4.70 12.48 0.71
N VAL A 62 5.47 11.70 1.49
CA VAL A 62 5.64 11.95 2.93
C VAL A 62 6.33 13.29 3.16
N GLU A 63 7.43 13.56 2.44
CA GLU A 63 8.18 14.80 2.58
C GLU A 63 7.34 16.03 2.21
N THR A 64 6.57 15.92 1.13
CA THR A 64 5.76 17.03 0.59
C THR A 64 4.54 17.34 1.44
N PHE A 65 3.89 16.35 2.05
CA PHE A 65 2.59 16.54 2.68
C PHE A 65 2.55 16.26 4.19
N ILE A 66 3.41 15.38 4.74
CA ILE A 66 3.45 15.15 6.19
C ILE A 66 4.29 16.22 6.89
N TYR A 67 5.52 16.47 6.43
CA TYR A 67 6.45 17.34 7.16
C TYR A 67 5.92 18.76 7.36
N PRO A 68 5.30 19.43 6.37
CA PRO A 68 4.70 20.74 6.58
C PRO A 68 3.58 20.75 7.61
N GLU A 69 2.75 19.70 7.64
CA GLU A 69 1.65 19.58 8.61
C GLU A 69 2.16 19.31 10.03
N LEU A 70 3.25 18.54 10.16
CA LEU A 70 3.91 18.32 11.45
C LEU A 70 4.54 19.60 11.99
N GLU A 71 5.24 20.35 11.14
CA GLU A 71 5.84 21.65 11.51
C GLU A 71 4.76 22.65 11.91
N LEU A 72 3.68 22.75 11.13
CA LEU A 72 2.52 23.59 11.43
C LEU A 72 1.92 23.27 12.80
N LEU A 73 1.71 21.99 13.10
CA LEU A 73 1.19 21.56 14.41
C LEU A 73 2.19 21.84 15.53
N ASN A 74 3.50 21.63 15.33
CA ASN A 74 4.49 21.86 16.37
C ASN A 74 4.60 23.35 16.74
N GLU A 75 4.55 24.25 15.76
CA GLU A 75 4.74 25.68 15.97
C GLU A 75 3.45 26.43 16.36
N LYS A 76 2.31 26.04 15.77
CA LYS A 76 1.09 26.88 15.76
C LYS A 76 -0.14 26.19 16.32
N CYS A 77 -0.06 24.96 16.85
CA CYS A 77 -1.23 24.21 17.34
C CYS A 77 -2.13 25.02 18.30
N SER A 78 -1.55 25.79 19.23
CA SER A 78 -2.32 26.62 20.17
C SER A 78 -3.09 27.78 19.53
N LYS A 79 -2.67 28.23 18.34
CA LYS A 79 -3.28 29.34 17.58
C LYS A 79 -4.24 28.86 16.50
N MET A 80 -4.19 27.57 16.14
CA MET A 80 -5.08 26.95 15.16
C MET A 80 -6.48 26.75 15.73
N SER A 81 -7.49 26.88 14.89
CA SER A 81 -8.85 26.39 15.15
C SER A 81 -8.88 24.87 15.25
N ASN A 82 -9.97 24.32 15.82
CA ASN A 82 -10.15 22.88 15.88
C ASN A 82 -10.23 22.25 14.48
N ASP A 83 -10.85 22.93 13.51
CA ASP A 83 -10.99 22.44 12.14
C ASP A 83 -9.63 22.37 11.42
N GLU A 84 -8.77 23.37 11.61
CA GLU A 84 -7.41 23.35 11.06
C GLU A 84 -6.59 22.21 11.65
N ARG A 85 -6.63 22.00 12.97
CA ARG A 85 -5.92 20.88 13.61
C ARG A 85 -6.44 19.54 13.12
N LEU A 86 -7.77 19.40 12.99
CA LEU A 86 -8.40 18.19 12.49
C LEU A 86 -7.96 17.92 11.04
N ARG A 87 -7.89 18.94 10.19
CA ARG A 87 -7.40 18.82 8.82
C ARG A 87 -5.96 18.31 8.78
N SER A 88 -5.05 18.94 9.53
CA SER A 88 -3.64 18.54 9.60
C SER A 88 -3.47 17.10 10.09
N LEU A 89 -4.13 16.73 11.19
CA LEU A 89 -4.11 15.37 11.72
C LEU A 89 -4.72 14.35 10.75
N THR A 90 -5.74 14.74 9.99
CA THR A 90 -6.37 13.89 8.98
C THR A 90 -5.41 13.58 7.84
N ILE A 91 -4.68 14.60 7.34
CA ILE A 91 -3.65 14.42 6.31
C ILE A 91 -2.58 13.46 6.80
N ILE A 92 -1.99 13.74 7.97
CA ILE A 92 -0.95 12.89 8.58
C ILE A 92 -1.45 11.45 8.73
N ARG A 93 -2.66 11.27 9.26
CA ARG A 93 -3.25 9.93 9.47
C ARG A 93 -3.40 9.15 8.17
N PHE A 94 -3.94 9.77 7.12
CA PHE A 94 -4.19 9.05 5.86
C PHE A 94 -2.89 8.68 5.14
N ILE A 95 -1.87 9.53 5.22
CA ILE A 95 -0.56 9.23 4.64
C ILE A 95 0.12 8.13 5.46
N ALA A 96 0.16 8.25 6.79
CA ALA A 96 0.76 7.25 7.67
C ALA A 96 0.13 5.86 7.48
N ILE A 97 -1.21 5.76 7.44
CA ILE A 97 -1.90 4.50 7.14
C ILE A 97 -1.63 4.03 5.70
N GLY A 98 -1.35 4.96 4.79
CA GLY A 98 -1.06 4.67 3.40
C GLY A 98 0.29 3.98 3.19
N CYS A 99 1.32 4.37 3.95
CA CYS A 99 2.70 3.93 3.75
C CYS A 99 3.32 3.19 4.95
N PHE A 100 2.54 2.83 5.98
CA PHE A 100 3.09 2.23 7.22
C PHE A 100 3.93 0.96 6.98
N ARG A 101 3.68 0.23 5.88
CA ARG A 101 4.41 -1.00 5.54
C ARG A 101 5.87 -0.74 5.13
N MET A 102 6.19 0.48 4.75
CA MET A 102 7.55 0.91 4.39
C MET A 102 8.35 1.40 5.60
N VAL A 103 7.69 1.69 6.72
CA VAL A 103 8.34 2.27 7.90
C VAL A 103 8.82 1.14 8.83
N PRO A 104 10.05 1.19 9.34
CA PRO A 104 10.52 0.21 10.31
C PRO A 104 9.67 0.26 11.59
N ARG A 105 9.69 -0.84 12.34
CA ARG A 105 9.05 -0.86 13.66
C ARG A 105 9.74 0.16 14.57
N ILE A 106 8.94 0.84 15.39
CA ILE A 106 9.46 1.73 16.41
C ILE A 106 10.10 0.87 17.50
N ASP A 107 11.40 1.03 17.69
CA ASP A 107 12.11 0.35 18.77
C ASP A 107 11.61 0.86 20.13
N SER A 108 11.10 -0.05 20.95
CA SER A 108 10.78 0.23 22.34
C SER A 108 11.99 -0.06 23.22
N LYS A 109 12.33 0.85 24.14
CA LYS A 109 13.20 0.49 25.26
C LYS A 109 12.53 -0.61 26.08
N GLU A 110 13.29 -1.62 26.51
CA GLU A 110 12.78 -2.62 27.45
C GLU A 110 12.16 -1.90 28.65
N VAL A 111 10.89 -2.18 28.92
CA VAL A 111 10.25 -1.69 30.13
C VAL A 111 10.87 -2.50 31.26
N LEU A 112 11.90 -1.93 31.90
CA LEU A 112 12.42 -2.45 33.16
C LEU A 112 11.26 -2.41 34.15
N ASN A 113 10.69 -3.59 34.42
CA ASN A 113 9.73 -3.77 35.51
C ASN A 113 10.48 -3.45 36.80
N LEU A 114 10.21 -2.27 37.37
CA LEU A 114 10.65 -1.88 38.71
C LEU A 114 9.86 -2.64 39.78
#